data_AF-A0A2D4G875-F1
#
_entry.id   AF-A0A2D4G875-F1
#
_cell.length_a   1.000
_cell.length_b   1.000
_cell.length_c   1.000
_cell.angle_alpha   90.00
_cell.angle_beta   90.00
_cell.angle_gamma   90.00
#
_symmetry.space_group_name_H-M   'P 1'
#
loop_
_entity.id
_entity.type
_entity.pdbx_description
1 polymer ?
#
loop_
_entity_poly.entity_id
_entity_poly.type
_entity_poly.pdbx_seq_one_letter_code
_entity_poly.pdbx_strand_id
1 'polypeptide(L)'
;MREQTYAVATFSSLFGLFGFSIYPIAMELNVECSYPVGEGTSSGIIFVTSQILGIIFILLFQNLAVEKKNAPFSTCAASLGPPMDWSNATLVMAGISTVASCFFIITFHTNYKRISAETSESFPTNKTENEDVVVTA
;
A
#
# COMPACT_ATOMS: atom_id res chain seq x y z
N MET A 1 -13.78 -19.19 24.32
CA MET A 1 -13.34 -17.79 24.55
C MET A 1 -11.82 -17.66 24.48
N ARG A 2 -11.02 -18.38 25.29
CA ARG A 2 -9.55 -18.24 25.31
C ARG A 2 -8.85 -18.45 23.95
N GLU A 3 -9.18 -19.52 23.22
CA GLU A 3 -8.58 -19.80 21.90
C GLU A 3 -8.77 -18.65 20.89
N GLN A 4 -9.95 -18.02 20.88
CA GLN A 4 -10.26 -16.88 20.01
C GLN A 4 -9.46 -15.64 20.40
N THR A 5 -9.26 -15.40 21.69
CA THR A 5 -8.43 -14.30 22.19
C THR A 5 -6.98 -14.45 21.75
N TYR A 6 -6.41 -15.66 21.84
CA TYR A 6 -5.05 -15.92 21.36
C TYR A 6 -4.94 -15.76 19.84
N ALA A 7 -5.91 -16.26 19.09
CA ALA A 7 -5.94 -16.08 17.64
C ALA A 7 -5.95 -14.59 17.25
N VAL A 8 -6.86 -13.80 17.81
CA VAL A 8 -6.92 -12.35 17.53
C VAL A 8 -5.64 -11.62 17.93
N ALA A 9 -5.06 -11.96 19.09
CA ALA A 9 -3.79 -11.37 19.54
C ALA A 9 -2.65 -11.67 18.55
N THR A 10 -2.50 -12.93 18.15
CA THR A 10 -1.45 -13.34 17.21
C THR A 10 -1.60 -12.66 15.84
N PHE A 11 -2.80 -12.68 15.25
CA PHE A 11 -3.05 -12.02 13.97
C PHE A 11 -2.86 -10.51 14.05
N SER A 12 -3.29 -9.86 15.14
CA SER A 12 -3.09 -8.43 15.33
C SER A 12 -1.61 -8.06 15.47
N SER A 13 -0.82 -8.83 16.21
CA SER A 13 0.63 -8.61 16.34
C SER A 13 1.36 -8.80 15.02
N LEU A 14 1.03 -9.87 14.26
CA LEU A 14 1.63 -10.12 12.96
C LEU A 14 1.27 -9.01 11.95
N PHE A 15 0.00 -8.62 11.90
CA PHE A 15 -0.46 -7.54 11.05
C PHE A 15 0.22 -6.21 11.40
N GLY A 16 0.39 -5.90 12.69
CA GLY A 16 1.08 -4.70 13.14
C GLY A 16 2.56 -4.68 12.73
N LEU A 17 3.28 -5.78 12.94
CA LEU A 17 4.71 -5.87 12.62
C LEU A 17 4.96 -5.78 11.11
N PHE A 18 4.30 -6.60 10.30
CA PHE A 18 4.53 -6.62 8.86
C PHE A 18 3.85 -5.45 8.14
N GLY A 19 2.66 -5.04 8.57
CA GLY A 19 1.89 -3.98 7.95
C GLY A 19 2.54 -2.60 8.15
N PHE A 20 2.99 -2.28 9.36
CA PHE A 20 3.57 -0.95 9.60
C PHE A 20 4.96 -0.77 9.00
N SER A 21 5.75 -1.84 8.83
CA SER A 21 7.05 -1.74 8.16
C SER A 21 6.95 -1.37 6.67
N ILE A 22 5.82 -1.65 6.02
CA ILE A 22 5.61 -1.30 4.60
C ILE A 22 5.50 0.22 4.42
N TYR A 23 4.98 0.94 5.40
CA TYR A 23 4.74 2.38 5.31
C TYR A 23 6.00 3.21 4.99
N PRO A 24 7.12 3.13 5.75
CA PRO A 24 8.33 3.88 5.42
C PRO A 24 8.95 3.44 4.08
N ILE A 25 8.88 2.15 3.73
CA ILE A 25 9.41 1.63 2.47
C ILE A 25 8.67 2.24 1.27
N ALA A 26 7.34 2.32 1.35
CA ALA A 26 6.53 2.93 0.31
C ALA A 26 6.82 4.43 0.14
N MET A 27 7.14 5.13 1.23
CA MET A 27 7.46 6.56 1.21
C MET A 27 8.79 6.84 0.51
N GLU A 28 9.85 6.09 0.82
CA GLU A 28 11.15 6.20 0.15
C GLU A 28 11.04 5.87 -1.35
N LEU A 29 10.34 4.78 -1.68
CA LEU A 29 10.13 4.38 -3.07
C LEU A 29 9.33 5.43 -3.85
N ASN A 30 8.37 6.08 -3.21
CA ASN A 30 7.55 7.11 -3.83
C ASN A 30 8.38 8.34 -4.22
N VAL A 31 9.29 8.80 -3.37
CA VAL A 31 10.14 9.96 -3.71
C VAL A 31 11.15 9.64 -4.81
N GLU A 32 11.65 8.40 -4.86
CA GLU A 32 12.56 7.94 -5.93
C GLU A 32 11.87 7.87 -7.30
N CYS A 33 10.61 7.43 -7.34
CA CYS A 33 9.82 7.30 -8.58
C CYS A 33 9.29 8.65 -9.09
N SER A 34 8.98 9.57 -8.16
CA SER A 34 8.36 10.86 -8.44
C SER A 34 9.37 11.95 -8.80
N TYR A 35 10.68 11.67 -8.83
CA TYR A 35 11.70 12.66 -9.18
C TYR A 35 11.38 13.36 -10.53
N PRO A 36 11.48 14.70 -10.62
CA PRO A 36 12.06 15.67 -9.66
C PRO A 36 11.06 16.34 -8.70
N VAL A 37 9.89 15.75 -8.45
CA VAL A 37 8.87 16.34 -7.55
C VAL A 37 9.38 16.37 -6.11
N GLY A 38 9.09 17.47 -5.40
CA GLY A 38 9.46 17.63 -4.00
C GLY A 38 8.80 16.58 -3.08
N GLU A 39 9.56 16.10 -2.09
CA GLU A 39 9.16 15.02 -1.18
C GLU A 39 7.84 15.30 -0.45
N GLY A 40 7.60 16.56 -0.06
CA GLY A 40 6.35 16.99 0.59
C GLY A 40 5.12 16.92 -0.31
N THR A 41 5.26 17.20 -1.61
CA THR A 41 4.14 17.10 -2.55
C THR A 41 3.82 15.64 -2.86
N SER A 42 4.85 14.80 -3.03
CA SER A 42 4.69 13.38 -3.34
C SER A 42 4.01 12.61 -2.21
N SER A 43 4.47 12.82 -0.97
CA SER A 43 3.83 12.29 0.24
C SER A 43 2.42 12.83 0.44
N GLY A 44 2.20 14.13 0.19
CA GLY A 44 0.87 14.76 0.28
C GLY A 44 -0.16 14.10 -0.64
N ILE A 45 0.22 13.75 -1.87
CA ILE A 45 -0.66 13.04 -2.81
C ILE A 45 -1.02 11.65 -2.27
N ILE A 46 -0.05 10.89 -1.74
CA ILE A 46 -0.33 9.58 -1.12
C ILE A 46 -1.39 9.72 -0.03
N PHE A 47 -1.24 10.68 0.88
CA PHE A 47 -2.19 10.87 1.97
C PHE A 47 -3.58 11.24 1.47
N VAL A 48 -3.69 12.23 0.57
CA VAL A 48 -4.99 12.66 0.03
C VAL A 48 -5.70 11.51 -0.69
N THR A 49 -4.99 10.76 -1.53
CA THR A 49 -5.54 9.57 -2.21
C THR A 49 -5.96 8.50 -1.21
N SER A 50 -5.17 8.27 -0.15
CA SER A 50 -5.48 7.30 0.90
C SER A 50 -6.75 7.68 1.68
N GLN A 51 -6.95 8.97 1.96
CA GLN A 51 -8.17 9.44 2.63
C GLN A 51 -9.41 9.24 1.75
N ILE A 52 -9.33 9.54 0.46
CA ILE A 52 -10.43 9.34 -0.49
C ILE A 52 -10.77 7.84 -0.58
N LEU A 53 -9.75 6.98 -0.73
CA LEU A 53 -9.93 5.53 -0.76
C LEU A 53 -10.55 5.00 0.55
N GLY A 54 -10.13 5.56 1.70
CA GLY A 54 -10.68 5.23 3.01
C GLY A 54 -12.18 5.52 3.12
N ILE A 55 -12.63 6.68 2.63
CA ILE A 55 -14.07 7.02 2.59
C ILE A 55 -14.84 6.02 1.72
N ILE A 56 -14.31 5.68 0.55
CA ILE A 56 -14.92 4.70 -0.36
C ILE A 56 -15.04 3.33 0.31
N PHE A 57 -13.99 2.87 0.99
CA PHE A 57 -14.00 1.58 1.69
C PHE A 57 -14.97 1.56 2.87
N ILE A 58 -15.07 2.65 3.64
CA ILE A 58 -16.04 2.74 4.73
C ILE A 58 -17.47 2.56 4.19
N LEU A 59 -17.82 3.28 3.13
CA LEU A 59 -19.15 3.18 2.51
C LEU A 59 -19.39 1.77 1.92
N LEU A 60 -18.39 1.20 1.25
CA LEU A 60 -18.50 -0.13 0.66
C LEU A 60 -18.72 -1.21 1.72
N PHE A 61 -17.93 -1.22 2.79
CA PHE A 61 -18.02 -2.25 3.82
C PHE A 61 -19.26 -2.11 4.69
N GLN A 62 -19.72 -0.89 4.95
CA GLN A 62 -20.99 -0.69 5.65
C GLN A 62 -22.19 -1.27 4.87
N ASN A 63 -22.18 -1.17 3.53
CA ASN A 63 -23.21 -1.80 2.70
C ASN A 63 -23.11 -3.33 2.65
N LEU A 64 -21.91 -3.88 2.83
CA LEU A 64 -21.65 -5.32 2.81
C LEU A 64 -21.83 -5.99 4.18
N ALA A 65 -21.98 -5.20 5.24
CA ALA A 65 -22.12 -5.70 6.59
C ALA A 65 -23.57 -6.15 6.82
N VAL A 66 -23.73 -7.45 7.07
CA VAL A 66 -25.05 -8.09 7.16
C VAL A 66 -25.45 -8.22 8.63
N GLU A 67 -26.72 -8.02 8.93
CA GLU A 67 -27.25 -8.22 10.28
C GLU A 67 -27.23 -9.70 10.68
N LYS A 68 -26.63 -10.03 11.83
CA LYS A 68 -26.59 -11.39 12.37
C LYS A 68 -27.80 -11.65 13.26
N LYS A 69 -28.79 -12.40 12.76
CA LYS A 69 -30.04 -12.70 13.48
C LYS A 69 -29.89 -13.66 14.67
N ASN A 70 -28.79 -14.41 14.80
CA ASN A 70 -28.57 -15.38 15.89
C ASN A 70 -27.13 -15.27 16.42
N ALA A 71 -26.94 -14.51 17.50
CA ALA A 71 -25.64 -14.30 18.14
C ALA A 71 -25.72 -14.59 19.66
N PRO A 72 -25.78 -15.87 20.09
CA PRO A 72 -25.88 -16.21 21.52
C PRO A 72 -24.63 -15.79 22.35
N PHE A 73 -23.54 -15.40 21.68
CA PHE A 73 -22.27 -15.00 22.29
C PHE A 73 -21.91 -13.53 22.06
N SER A 74 -22.82 -12.71 21.51
CA SER A 74 -22.56 -11.28 21.33
C SER A 74 -22.67 -10.52 22.65
N THR A 75 -21.57 -9.92 23.09
CA THR A 75 -21.52 -9.01 24.25
C THR A 75 -22.04 -7.60 23.93
N CYS A 76 -22.31 -7.30 22.65
CA CYS A 76 -22.95 -6.05 22.26
C CYS A 76 -24.29 -5.95 22.99
N ALA A 77 -24.45 -4.94 23.86
CA ALA A 77 -25.71 -4.67 24.51
C ALA A 77 -26.79 -4.57 23.42
N ALA A 78 -27.82 -5.41 23.51
CA ALA A 78 -28.95 -5.41 22.58
C ALA A 78 -29.67 -4.04 22.47
N SER A 79 -29.23 -3.04 23.25
CA SER A 79 -29.70 -1.66 23.26
C SER A 79 -29.09 -0.75 22.18
N LEU A 80 -27.99 -1.11 21.51
CA LEU A 80 -27.35 -0.26 20.47
C LEU A 80 -27.61 -0.71 19.02
N GLY A 81 -28.40 -1.76 18.82
CA GLY A 81 -28.72 -2.31 17.50
C GLY A 81 -28.30 -3.78 17.36
N PRO A 82 -28.76 -4.46 16.30
CA PRO A 82 -28.47 -5.87 16.10
C PRO A 82 -26.99 -6.09 15.77
N PRO A 83 -26.39 -7.21 16.23
CA PRO A 83 -24.97 -7.49 15.99
C PRO A 83 -24.72 -7.67 14.49
N MET A 84 -23.71 -6.97 13.98
CA MET A 84 -23.39 -6.94 12.56
C MET A 84 -22.25 -7.91 12.23
N ASP A 85 -22.44 -8.73 11.20
CA ASP A 85 -21.46 -9.67 10.67
C ASP A 85 -20.57 -9.01 9.62
N TRP A 86 -19.26 -8.97 9.89
CA TRP A 86 -18.25 -8.37 9.02
C TRP A 86 -17.50 -9.37 8.14
N SER A 87 -17.84 -10.66 8.20
CA SER A 87 -17.12 -11.72 7.49
C SER A 87 -17.07 -11.48 5.98
N ASN A 88 -18.19 -11.04 5.39
CA ASN A 88 -18.27 -10.73 3.95
C ASN A 88 -17.37 -9.55 3.59
N ALA A 89 -17.36 -8.49 4.41
CA ALA A 89 -16.49 -7.34 4.22
C ALA A 89 -15.02 -7.72 4.34
N THR A 90 -14.64 -8.55 5.32
CA THR A 90 -13.26 -9.04 5.49
C THR A 90 -12.80 -9.88 4.31
N LEU A 91 -13.67 -10.74 3.76
CA LEU A 91 -13.34 -11.58 2.60
C LEU A 91 -13.15 -10.74 1.33
N VAL A 92 -14.00 -9.73 1.12
CA VAL A 92 -13.84 -8.79 0.01
C VAL A 92 -12.57 -7.94 0.16
N MET A 93 -12.26 -7.47 1.37
CA MET A 93 -11.02 -6.74 1.63
C MET A 93 -9.79 -7.60 1.33
N ALA A 94 -9.77 -8.86 1.79
CA ALA A 94 -8.70 -9.80 1.48
C ALA A 94 -8.54 -10.03 -0.03
N GLY A 95 -9.65 -10.12 -0.78
CA GLY A 95 -9.65 -10.23 -2.23
C GLY A 95 -9.06 -9.00 -2.91
N ILE A 96 -9.52 -7.79 -2.54
CA ILE A 96 -9.01 -6.52 -3.09
C ILE A 96 -7.52 -6.38 -2.80
N SER A 97 -7.07 -6.65 -1.57
CA SER A 97 -5.65 -6.60 -1.20
C SER A 97 -4.82 -7.59 -2.01
N THR A 98 -5.29 -8.82 -2.19
CA THR A 98 -4.57 -9.83 -2.99
C THR A 98 -4.43 -9.39 -4.44
N VAL A 99 -5.53 -8.93 -5.06
CA VAL A 99 -5.52 -8.44 -6.45
C VAL A 99 -4.61 -7.23 -6.59
N ALA A 100 -4.66 -6.28 -5.65
CA ALA A 100 -3.79 -5.11 -5.66
C ALA A 100 -2.31 -5.50 -5.54
N SER A 101 -1.97 -6.45 -4.66
CA SER A 101 -0.59 -6.97 -4.54
C SER A 101 -0.13 -7.68 -5.81
N CYS A 102 -0.98 -8.53 -6.42
CA CYS A 102 -0.64 -9.18 -7.69
C CYS A 102 -0.45 -8.16 -8.81
N PHE A 103 -1.35 -7.17 -8.92
CA PHE A 103 -1.25 -6.10 -9.90
C PHE A 103 0.03 -5.28 -9.69
N PHE A 104 0.37 -4.94 -8.46
CA PHE A 104 1.61 -4.27 -8.11
C PHE A 104 2.81 -5.13 -8.57
N ILE A 105 2.92 -6.39 -8.16
CA ILE A 105 4.05 -7.25 -8.56
C ILE A 105 4.21 -7.34 -10.09
N ILE A 106 3.11 -7.40 -10.85
CA ILE A 106 3.15 -7.55 -12.32
C ILE A 106 3.48 -6.23 -13.03
N THR A 107 2.88 -5.12 -12.59
CA THR A 107 2.98 -3.83 -13.30
C THR A 107 4.08 -2.91 -12.79
N PHE A 108 4.59 -3.18 -11.58
CA PHE A 108 5.55 -2.31 -10.90
C PHE A 108 6.98 -2.59 -11.40
N HIS A 109 7.23 -2.24 -12.65
CA HIS A 109 8.58 -2.07 -13.21
C HIS A 109 9.08 -0.67 -12.89
N THR A 110 9.56 -0.47 -11.67
CA THR A 110 10.06 0.84 -11.25
C THR A 110 11.35 1.20 -11.95
N ASN A 111 11.35 2.33 -12.68
CA ASN A 111 12.57 3.02 -13.06
C ASN A 111 12.93 3.96 -11.90
N TYR A 112 14.02 3.67 -11.20
CA TYR A 112 14.56 4.53 -10.15
C TYR A 112 15.10 5.82 -10.76
N LYS A 113 14.24 6.84 -10.91
CA LYS A 113 14.58 8.08 -11.62
C LYS A 113 15.68 8.87 -10.92
N ARG A 114 15.70 8.89 -9.58
CA ARG A 114 16.76 9.54 -8.80
C ARG A 114 18.13 8.88 -9.03
N ILE A 115 18.20 7.56 -8.87
CA ILE A 115 19.43 6.78 -9.16
C ILE A 115 19.85 6.94 -10.62
N SER A 116 18.89 6.98 -11.55
CA SER A 116 19.19 7.23 -12.97
C SER A 116 19.78 8.62 -13.20
N ALA A 117 19.29 9.66 -12.52
CA ALA A 117 19.83 11.01 -12.59
C ALA A 117 21.25 11.08 -12.03
N GLU A 118 21.48 10.51 -10.83
CA GLU A 118 22.80 10.42 -10.20
C GLU A 118 23.79 9.60 -11.04
N THR A 119 23.33 8.51 -11.66
CA THR A 119 24.16 7.70 -12.57
C THR A 119 24.55 8.50 -13.82
N SER A 120 23.61 9.24 -14.44
CA SER A 120 23.93 10.10 -15.59
C SER A 120 24.89 11.24 -15.25
N GLU A 121 24.85 11.79 -14.03
CA GLU A 121 25.78 12.83 -13.55
C GLU A 121 27.13 12.27 -13.09
N SER A 122 27.23 10.97 -12.79
CA SER A 122 28.51 10.28 -12.55
C SER A 122 29.21 9.78 -13.84
N PHE A 123 28.46 9.60 -14.93
CA PHE A 123 28.95 9.26 -16.27
C PHE A 123 29.24 10.42 -17.28
N PRO A 124 29.40 11.73 -16.96
CA PRO A 124 29.69 12.75 -17.96
C PRO A 124 31.15 12.84 -18.45
N THR A 125 32.06 11.91 -18.11
CA THR A 125 33.48 12.02 -18.54
C THR A 125 34.09 10.68 -18.99
N ASN A 126 33.41 9.94 -19.87
CA ASN A 126 34.10 8.96 -20.73
C ASN A 126 33.46 8.80 -22.11
N LYS A 127 32.87 9.88 -22.63
CA LYS A 127 32.36 9.97 -24.01
C LYS A 127 32.74 11.30 -24.65
N THR A 128 34.03 11.64 -24.61
CA THR A 128 34.51 12.82 -25.35
C THR A 128 35.76 12.61 -26.19
N GLU A 129 36.34 11.41 -26.31
CA GLU A 129 37.64 11.30 -27.01
C GLU A 129 37.91 9.95 -27.69
N ASN A 130 37.02 9.46 -28.56
CA ASN A 130 37.43 8.39 -29.50
C ASN A 130 36.59 8.23 -30.79
N GLU A 131 35.75 9.21 -31.17
CA GLU A 131 34.99 9.14 -32.43
C GLU A 131 35.29 10.27 -33.44
N ASP A 132 36.23 11.18 -33.15
CA ASP A 132 36.51 12.34 -34.02
C ASP A 132 37.96 12.43 -34.57
N VAL A 133 38.81 11.41 -34.40
CA VAL A 133 40.23 11.47 -34.87
C VAL A 133 40.59 10.45 -35.97
N VAL A 134 39.68 9.58 -36.43
CA VAL A 134 40.02 8.58 -37.47
C VAL A 134 39.04 8.56 -38.65
N VAL A 135 38.81 9.70 -39.31
CA VAL A 135 38.35 9.71 -40.71
C VAL A 135 38.88 10.95 -41.46
N THR A 136 40.20 11.13 -41.51
CA THR A 136 40.86 11.97 -42.54
C THR A 136 42.34 11.59 -42.66
N ALA A 137 42.59 10.53 -43.43
CA ALA A 137 43.83 10.32 -44.19
C ALA A 137 43.58 9.21 -45.23
#